data_AF-A0A9Q0FXE5-F1
#
_entry.id   AF-A0A9Q0FXE5-F1
#
_cell.length_a   1.000
_cell.length_b   1.000
_cell.length_c   1.000
_cell.angle_alpha   90.00
_cell.angle_beta   90.00
_cell.angle_gamma   90.00
#
_symmetry.space_group_name_H-M   'P 1'
#
loop_
_entity.id
_entity.type
_entity.pdbx_description
1 polymer ?
#
loop_
_entity_poly.entity_id
_entity_poly.type
_entity_poly.pdbx_seq_one_letter_code
_entity_poly.pdbx_strand_id
1 'polypeptide(L)'
;MAAVAVHQLAPSITCHAWSPDHSMIALCPNNNEVHIYRSSENNWEKVHVLQKHDQIVSGIDWSPKSNRIVTASHDRNSYVWNQDGSEWVPTLVILRLNRAALCVKWSPKENKFAVGSGAKTVCICYYEQDNNWWVSKLIRKRHDSSVTSVAWHPNNVGIFSFIKLCLTLLANL
;
A
#
# COMPACT_ATOMS: atom_id res chain seq x y z
N MET A 1 30.09 -3.78 15.97
CA MET A 1 29.29 -3.86 14.74
C MET A 1 28.31 -5.01 14.92
N ALA A 2 27.01 -4.73 15.01
CA ALA A 2 26.03 -5.82 15.06
C ALA A 2 26.08 -6.58 13.72
N ALA A 3 26.17 -7.91 13.77
CA ALA A 3 26.14 -8.73 12.57
C ALA A 3 24.79 -8.53 11.87
N VAL A 4 24.80 -8.26 10.57
CA VAL A 4 23.58 -8.18 9.76
C VAL A 4 23.07 -9.61 9.59
N ALA A 5 21.95 -9.94 10.24
CA ALA A 5 21.27 -11.21 10.01
C ALA A 5 20.51 -11.14 8.69
N VAL A 6 20.72 -12.12 7.80
CA VAL A 6 20.06 -12.22 6.50
C VAL A 6 19.06 -13.37 6.56
N HIS A 7 17.77 -13.06 6.35
CA HIS A 7 16.69 -14.05 6.33
C HIS A 7 16.03 -14.07 4.95
N GLN A 8 15.94 -15.25 4.35
CA GLN A 8 15.27 -15.44 3.06
C GLN A 8 13.80 -15.85 3.29
N LEU A 9 12.88 -14.88 3.23
CA LEU A 9 11.46 -15.11 3.47
C LEU A 9 10.70 -15.59 2.22
N ALA A 10 11.18 -15.21 1.04
CA ALA A 10 10.61 -15.57 -0.26
C ALA A 10 11.69 -15.46 -1.36
N PRO A 11 11.55 -16.17 -2.50
CA PRO A 11 12.49 -16.09 -3.60
C PRO A 11 12.45 -14.75 -4.36
N SER A 12 11.29 -14.10 -4.42
CA SER A 12 11.10 -12.78 -5.02
C SER A 12 10.10 -12.00 -4.19
N ILE A 13 10.36 -10.72 -3.96
CA ILE A 13 9.49 -9.83 -3.18
C ILE A 13 9.19 -8.61 -4.06
N THR A 14 7.91 -8.39 -4.38
CA THR A 14 7.50 -7.25 -5.20
C THR A 14 7.37 -5.98 -4.37
N CYS A 15 6.84 -6.12 -3.16
CA CYS A 15 6.59 -5.02 -2.24
C CYS A 15 6.58 -5.52 -0.79
N HIS A 16 6.83 -4.61 0.14
CA HIS A 16 6.86 -4.88 1.57
C HIS A 16 6.49 -3.63 2.37
N ALA A 17 6.04 -3.82 3.61
CA ALA A 17 5.83 -2.76 4.58
C ALA A 17 6.05 -3.28 6.01
N TRP A 18 6.50 -2.40 6.89
CA TRP A 18 6.77 -2.70 8.29
C TRP A 18 5.62 -2.25 9.18
N SER A 19 5.35 -2.99 10.25
CA SER A 19 4.45 -2.53 11.31
C SER A 19 5.04 -1.32 12.04
N PRO A 20 4.20 -0.50 12.70
CA PRO A 20 4.65 0.67 13.47
C PRO A 20 5.68 0.38 14.56
N ASP A 21 5.58 -0.79 15.18
CA ASP A 21 6.45 -1.27 16.25
C ASP A 21 7.66 -2.06 15.73
N HIS A 22 7.79 -2.21 14.41
CA HIS A 22 8.82 -3.02 13.74
C HIS A 22 8.86 -4.50 14.15
N SER A 23 7.83 -5.02 14.82
CA SER A 23 7.75 -6.43 15.21
C SER A 23 7.26 -7.33 14.09
N MET A 24 6.62 -6.76 13.06
CA MET A 24 6.04 -7.48 11.94
C MET A 24 6.41 -6.84 10.60
N ILE A 25 6.45 -7.69 9.57
CA ILE A 25 6.64 -7.28 8.18
C ILE A 25 5.57 -7.93 7.31
N ALA A 26 4.89 -7.13 6.51
CA ALA A 26 4.01 -7.58 5.45
C ALA A 26 4.80 -7.59 4.14
N LEU A 27 4.77 -8.69 3.40
CA LEU A 27 5.46 -8.82 2.12
C LEU A 27 4.64 -9.60 1.10
N CYS A 28 4.83 -9.29 -0.18
CA CYS A 28 4.21 -10.03 -1.28
C CYS A 28 5.27 -10.88 -2.01
N PRO A 29 5.15 -12.23 -2.00
CA PRO A 29 6.09 -13.12 -2.69
C PRO A 29 5.79 -13.25 -4.19
N ASN A 30 5.67 -12.12 -4.90
CA ASN A 30 5.35 -12.04 -6.33
C ASN A 30 4.10 -12.84 -6.76
N ASN A 31 3.10 -12.92 -5.87
CA ASN A 31 1.82 -13.56 -6.12
C ASN A 31 0.66 -12.61 -5.74
N ASN A 32 -0.55 -13.14 -5.65
CA ASN A 32 -1.75 -12.40 -5.27
C ASN A 32 -2.01 -12.35 -3.76
N GLU A 33 -1.06 -12.79 -2.94
CA GLU A 33 -1.20 -12.89 -1.50
C GLU A 33 -0.22 -11.95 -0.79
N VAL A 34 -0.59 -11.51 0.40
CA VAL A 34 0.33 -10.80 1.29
C VAL A 34 0.58 -11.65 2.52
N HIS A 35 1.85 -11.97 2.77
CA HIS A 35 2.28 -12.77 3.91
C HIS A 35 2.77 -11.82 4.99
N ILE A 36 2.26 -12.00 6.22
CA ILE A 36 2.71 -11.24 7.39
C ILE A 36 3.59 -12.14 8.23
N TYR A 37 4.82 -11.70 8.45
CA TYR A 37 5.78 -12.36 9.32
C TYR A 37 5.98 -11.55 10.60
N ARG A 38 6.19 -12.24 11.72
CA ARG A 38 6.56 -11.67 13.01
C ARG A 38 7.98 -12.08 13.37
N SER A 39 8.77 -11.16 13.91
CA SER A 39 10.10 -11.46 14.45
C SER A 39 9.97 -12.12 15.82
N SER A 40 10.58 -13.29 15.99
CA SER A 40 10.68 -14.00 17.28
C SER A 40 12.13 -14.39 17.53
N GLU A 41 12.74 -13.82 18.58
CA GLU A 41 14.11 -14.01 19.11
C GLU A 41 15.27 -14.01 18.08
N ASN A 42 15.26 -14.86 17.06
CA ASN A 42 16.22 -14.92 15.94
C ASN A 42 15.63 -15.45 14.62
N ASN A 43 14.31 -15.55 14.49
CA ASN A 43 13.66 -16.05 13.27
C ASN A 43 12.39 -15.27 12.93
N TRP A 44 11.93 -15.47 11.70
CA TRP A 44 10.70 -14.87 11.18
C TRP A 44 9.66 -15.95 10.95
N GLU A 45 8.54 -15.83 11.65
CA GLU A 45 7.44 -16.78 11.54
C GLU A 45 6.28 -16.16 10.79
N LYS A 46 5.68 -16.92 9.86
CA LYS A 46 4.51 -16.48 9.12
C LYS A 46 3.27 -16.60 10.02
N VAL A 47 2.66 -15.47 10.35
CA VAL A 47 1.51 -15.42 11.28
C VAL A 47 0.19 -15.29 10.52
N HIS A 48 0.17 -14.53 9.42
CA HIS A 48 -1.05 -14.31 8.63
C HIS A 48 -0.79 -14.35 7.13
N VAL A 49 -1.85 -14.67 6.39
CA VAL A 49 -1.89 -14.62 4.93
C VAL A 49 -3.16 -13.87 4.52
N LEU A 50 -2.98 -12.73 3.83
CA LEU A 50 -4.06 -11.91 3.32
C LEU A 50 -4.35 -12.33 1.86
N GLN A 51 -5.49 -12.97 1.64
CA GLN A 51 -5.89 -13.52 0.33
C GLN A 51 -7.24 -12.94 -0.11
N LYS A 52 -7.21 -11.89 -0.92
CA LYS A 52 -8.42 -11.34 -1.59
C LYS A 52 -8.18 -10.76 -2.98
N HIS A 53 -6.91 -10.58 -3.36
CA HIS A 53 -6.59 -10.08 -4.69
C HIS A 53 -6.63 -11.22 -5.72
N ASP A 54 -7.10 -10.91 -6.93
CA ASP A 54 -7.17 -11.87 -8.04
C ASP A 54 -5.90 -11.86 -8.90
N GLN A 55 -5.01 -10.89 -8.66
CA GLN A 55 -3.79 -10.64 -9.42
C GLN A 55 -2.66 -10.23 -8.49
N ILE A 56 -1.45 -10.16 -9.06
CA ILE A 56 -0.22 -9.82 -8.32
C ILE A 56 -0.39 -8.53 -7.52
N VAL A 57 -0.07 -8.60 -6.23
CA VAL A 57 -0.01 -7.43 -5.35
C VAL A 57 1.30 -6.69 -5.63
N SER A 58 1.17 -5.44 -6.05
CA SER A 58 2.29 -4.60 -6.47
C SER A 58 2.64 -3.51 -5.46
N GLY A 59 1.71 -3.19 -4.56
CA GLY A 59 1.93 -2.20 -3.51
C GLY A 59 1.35 -2.65 -2.18
N ILE A 60 2.13 -2.44 -1.12
CA ILE A 60 1.72 -2.62 0.27
C ILE A 60 2.18 -1.41 1.04
N ASP A 61 1.35 -0.90 1.93
CA ASP A 61 1.76 0.07 2.94
C ASP A 61 1.06 -0.20 4.27
N TRP A 62 1.82 -0.14 5.35
CA TRP A 62 1.29 -0.28 6.71
C TRP A 62 1.09 1.12 7.28
N SER A 63 -0.07 1.36 7.87
CA SER A 63 -0.35 2.59 8.57
C SER A 63 0.60 2.74 9.77
N PRO A 64 1.27 3.89 9.94
CA PRO A 64 2.22 4.14 11.03
C PRO A 64 1.64 4.22 12.46
N LYS A 65 0.31 4.24 12.65
CA LYS A 65 -0.36 4.43 13.94
C LYS A 65 -1.57 3.52 14.16
N SER A 66 -2.48 3.41 13.20
CA SER A 66 -3.76 2.68 13.39
C SER A 66 -3.70 1.19 13.07
N ASN A 67 -2.52 0.64 12.80
CA ASN A 67 -2.31 -0.78 12.51
C ASN A 67 -3.21 -1.31 11.38
N ARG A 68 -3.37 -0.50 10.34
CA ARG A 68 -4.11 -0.87 9.11
C ARG A 68 -3.13 -1.15 7.98
N ILE A 69 -3.45 -2.10 7.12
CA ILE A 69 -2.63 -2.37 5.93
C ILE A 69 -3.44 -1.95 4.71
N VAL A 70 -2.81 -1.27 3.77
CA VAL A 70 -3.39 -1.04 2.44
C VAL A 70 -2.61 -1.83 1.41
N THR A 71 -3.33 -2.53 0.55
CA THR A 71 -2.76 -3.32 -0.55
C THR A 71 -3.32 -2.83 -1.87
N ALA A 72 -2.50 -2.85 -2.92
CA ALA A 72 -2.87 -2.48 -4.28
C ALA A 72 -2.37 -3.54 -5.25
N SER A 73 -3.21 -3.89 -6.23
CA SER A 73 -2.94 -4.99 -7.15
C SER A 73 -3.19 -4.61 -8.61
N HIS A 74 -2.63 -5.45 -9.48
CA HIS A 74 -2.90 -5.41 -10.92
C HIS A 74 -4.38 -5.70 -11.26
N ASP A 75 -5.17 -6.23 -10.33
CA ASP A 75 -6.63 -6.41 -10.46
C ASP A 75 -7.41 -5.08 -10.51
N ARG A 76 -6.71 -3.94 -10.33
CA ARG A 76 -7.24 -2.57 -10.34
C ARG A 76 -8.01 -2.19 -9.08
N ASN A 77 -7.97 -3.03 -8.07
CA ASN A 77 -8.58 -2.81 -6.77
C ASN A 77 -7.52 -2.52 -5.71
N SER A 78 -7.98 -1.96 -4.60
CA SER A 78 -7.22 -1.86 -3.37
C SER A 78 -8.06 -2.41 -2.23
N TYR A 79 -7.40 -3.02 -1.25
CA TYR A 79 -8.05 -3.41 -0.01
C TYR A 79 -7.41 -2.67 1.14
N VAL A 80 -8.24 -2.22 2.08
CA VAL A 80 -7.81 -1.79 3.40
C VAL A 80 -8.12 -2.92 4.37
N TRP A 81 -7.09 -3.42 5.02
CA TRP A 81 -7.15 -4.49 5.99
C TRP A 81 -7.12 -3.88 7.38
N ASN A 82 -8.17 -4.15 8.15
CA ASN A 82 -8.25 -3.82 9.55
C ASN A 82 -8.05 -5.10 10.36
N GLN A 83 -7.31 -5.01 11.46
CA GLN A 83 -7.18 -6.12 12.38
C GLN A 83 -8.34 -6.11 13.37
N ASP A 84 -9.15 -7.17 13.38
CA ASP A 84 -10.21 -7.41 14.36
C ASP A 84 -9.84 -8.65 15.20
N GLY A 85 -9.32 -8.42 16.41
CA GLY A 85 -8.71 -9.45 17.23
C GLY A 85 -7.48 -10.09 16.56
N SER A 86 -7.58 -11.37 16.22
CA SER A 86 -6.52 -12.13 15.54
C SER A 86 -6.68 -12.18 14.03
N GLU A 87 -7.78 -11.68 13.47
CA GLU A 87 -8.07 -11.79 12.05
C GLU A 87 -7.93 -10.44 11.33
N TRP A 88 -7.57 -10.51 10.05
CA TRP A 88 -7.49 -9.34 9.18
C TRP A 88 -8.71 -9.28 8.28
N VAL A 89 -9.55 -8.28 8.51
CA VAL A 89 -10.80 -8.07 7.77
C VAL A 89 -10.55 -7.13 6.59
N PRO A 90 -10.72 -7.60 5.34
CA PRO A 90 -10.56 -6.78 4.15
C PRO A 90 -11.78 -5.89 3.90
N THR A 91 -11.54 -4.62 3.58
CA THR A 91 -12.52 -3.68 3.05
C THR A 91 -12.12 -3.30 1.62
N LEU A 92 -13.00 -3.56 0.65
CA LEU A 92 -12.74 -3.24 -0.76
C LEU A 92 -12.78 -1.72 -1.00
N VAL A 93 -11.81 -1.21 -1.74
CA VAL A 93 -11.76 0.17 -2.22
C VAL A 93 -11.78 0.20 -3.74
N ILE A 94 -12.87 0.75 -4.29
CA ILE A 94 -13.07 0.86 -5.73
C ILE A 94 -12.29 2.05 -6.26
N LEU A 95 -11.13 1.80 -6.87
CA LEU A 95 -10.23 2.86 -7.36
C LEU A 95 -10.70 3.53 -8.67
N ARG A 96 -11.63 2.91 -9.40
CA ARG A 96 -12.12 3.34 -10.73
C ARG A 96 -11.00 3.52 -11.76
N LEU A 97 -9.94 2.72 -11.64
CA LEU A 97 -8.80 2.72 -12.57
C LEU A 97 -9.09 1.80 -13.75
N ASN A 98 -8.61 2.16 -14.94
CA ASN A 98 -8.72 1.32 -16.15
C ASN A 98 -7.46 0.50 -16.45
N ARG A 99 -6.41 0.63 -15.62
CA ARG A 99 -5.17 -0.18 -15.67
C ARG A 99 -4.71 -0.53 -14.26
N ALA A 100 -3.73 -1.42 -14.17
CA ALA A 100 -3.15 -1.92 -12.92
C ALA A 100 -2.82 -0.77 -11.94
N ALA A 101 -3.12 -0.98 -10.66
CA ALA A 101 -2.51 -0.22 -9.59
C ALA A 101 -1.07 -0.72 -9.44
N LEU A 102 -0.12 0.19 -9.26
CA LEU A 102 1.32 -0.12 -9.26
C LEU A 102 1.95 0.13 -7.89
N CYS A 103 1.50 1.15 -7.17
CA CYS A 103 2.02 1.48 -5.85
C CYS A 103 0.92 2.08 -4.98
N VAL A 104 1.10 2.01 -3.66
CA VAL A 104 0.19 2.62 -2.69
C VAL A 104 0.99 3.20 -1.52
N LYS A 105 0.54 4.34 -0.99
CA LYS A 105 1.06 4.92 0.25
C LYS A 105 -0.01 5.58 1.11
N TRP A 106 -0.04 5.26 2.39
CA TRP A 106 -0.76 5.99 3.41
C TRP A 106 -0.24 7.42 3.52
N SER A 107 -1.16 8.33 3.76
CA SER A 107 -0.83 9.69 4.17
C SER A 107 -0.31 9.69 5.62
N PRO A 108 0.59 10.63 6.01
CA PRO A 108 1.14 10.70 7.36
C PRO A 108 0.10 10.81 8.49
N LYS A 109 -1.08 11.38 8.20
CA LYS A 109 -2.21 11.47 9.14
C LYS A 109 -3.19 10.30 9.04
N GLU A 110 -2.99 9.38 8.10
CA GLU A 110 -3.80 8.16 7.91
C GLU A 110 -5.29 8.39 7.63
N ASN A 111 -5.64 9.61 7.24
CA ASN A 111 -6.99 9.95 6.81
C ASN A 111 -7.23 9.64 5.33
N LYS A 112 -6.14 9.51 4.56
CA LYS A 112 -6.15 9.21 3.13
C LYS A 112 -4.99 8.29 2.76
N PHE A 113 -5.08 7.71 1.57
CA PHE A 113 -3.95 7.05 0.92
C PHE A 113 -3.95 7.34 -0.59
N ALA A 114 -2.78 7.24 -1.21
CA ALA A 114 -2.57 7.52 -2.62
C ALA A 114 -2.23 6.23 -3.35
N VAL A 115 -2.79 6.03 -4.53
CA VAL A 115 -2.52 4.89 -5.41
C VAL A 115 -2.04 5.40 -6.76
N GLY A 116 -0.82 5.01 -7.15
CA GLY A 116 -0.30 5.24 -8.50
C GLY A 116 -0.69 4.11 -9.44
N SER A 117 -1.04 4.45 -10.68
CA SER A 117 -1.52 3.49 -11.68
C SER A 117 -0.77 3.56 -13.00
N GLY A 118 -0.76 2.44 -13.71
CA GLY A 118 -0.40 2.37 -15.13
C GLY A 118 -1.36 3.15 -16.03
N ALA A 119 -2.49 3.63 -15.50
CA ALA A 119 -3.44 4.53 -16.17
C ALA A 119 -2.90 5.97 -16.31
N LYS A 120 -1.63 6.20 -15.96
CA LYS A 120 -0.96 7.53 -15.97
C LYS A 120 -1.66 8.54 -15.06
N THR A 121 -2.23 8.04 -13.98
CA THR A 121 -3.02 8.82 -13.03
C THR A 121 -2.71 8.35 -11.61
N VAL A 122 -2.98 9.25 -10.67
CA VAL A 122 -2.94 8.97 -9.24
C VAL A 122 -4.36 9.10 -8.71
N CYS A 123 -4.76 8.14 -7.88
CA CYS A 123 -6.03 8.16 -7.18
C CYS A 123 -5.78 8.39 -5.70
N ILE A 124 -6.56 9.28 -5.08
CA ILE A 124 -6.54 9.48 -3.63
C ILE A 124 -7.82 8.91 -3.05
N CYS A 125 -7.65 8.03 -2.07
CA CYS A 125 -8.75 7.40 -1.39
C CYS A 125 -8.84 7.94 0.04
N TYR A 126 -10.05 8.23 0.50
CA TYR A 126 -10.33 8.67 1.86
C TYR A 126 -11.61 8.01 2.36
N TYR A 127 -11.71 7.84 3.66
CA TYR A 127 -12.86 7.20 4.29
C TYR A 127 -13.91 8.24 4.65
N GLU A 128 -15.15 8.02 4.23
CA GLU A 128 -16.29 8.85 4.58
C GLU A 128 -17.11 8.13 5.65
N GLN A 129 -17.09 8.67 6.87
CA GLN A 129 -17.69 8.02 8.04
C GLN A 129 -19.21 7.94 7.94
N ASP A 130 -19.85 8.99 7.41
CA ASP A 130 -21.31 9.08 7.26
C ASP A 130 -21.88 7.96 6.38
N ASN A 131 -21.12 7.58 5.33
CA ASN A 131 -21.52 6.55 4.37
C ASN A 131 -20.86 5.19 4.62
N ASN A 132 -20.00 5.10 5.64
CA ASN A 132 -19.21 3.90 5.95
C ASN A 132 -18.49 3.33 4.71
N TRP A 133 -17.92 4.21 3.88
CA TRP A 133 -17.43 3.86 2.55
C TRP A 133 -16.12 4.56 2.18
N TRP A 134 -15.29 3.88 1.39
CA TRP A 134 -14.06 4.45 0.83
C TRP A 134 -14.31 5.18 -0.48
N VAL A 135 -14.14 6.49 -0.47
CA VAL A 135 -14.28 7.34 -1.65
C VAL A 135 -12.93 7.47 -2.34
N SER A 136 -12.90 7.21 -3.64
CA SER A 136 -11.74 7.36 -4.51
C SER A 136 -11.89 8.58 -5.43
N LYS A 137 -10.88 9.46 -5.42
CA LYS A 137 -10.83 10.68 -6.24
C LYS A 137 -9.60 10.66 -7.14
N LEU A 138 -9.83 10.61 -8.45
CA LEU A 138 -8.76 10.66 -9.44
C LEU A 138 -8.22 12.09 -9.56
N ILE A 139 -6.90 12.23 -9.55
CA ILE A 139 -6.25 13.52 -9.82
C ILE A 139 -6.31 13.78 -11.32
N ARG A 140 -6.98 14.87 -11.71
CA ARG A 140 -7.22 15.23 -13.12
C ARG A 140 -5.96 15.51 -13.92
N LYS A 141 -4.86 15.91 -13.26
CA LYS A 141 -3.58 16.15 -13.93
C LYS A 141 -3.04 14.82 -14.46
N ARG A 142 -3.01 14.69 -15.78
CA ARG A 142 -2.56 13.47 -16.44
C ARG A 142 -1.04 13.44 -16.44
N HIS A 143 -0.46 12.31 -16.08
CA HIS A 143 0.94 12.03 -16.32
C HIS A 143 1.12 11.53 -17.76
N ASP A 144 2.30 11.72 -18.34
CA ASP A 144 2.58 11.22 -19.70
C ASP A 144 2.92 9.73 -19.72
N SER A 145 3.17 9.14 -18.56
CA SER A 145 3.49 7.72 -18.40
C SER A 145 2.95 7.16 -17.08
N SER A 146 3.13 5.85 -16.90
CA SER A 146 2.71 5.11 -15.71
C SER A 146 3.32 5.69 -14.43
N VAL A 147 2.52 5.79 -13.37
CA VAL A 147 2.99 6.24 -12.06
C VAL A 147 3.46 5.02 -11.28
N THR A 148 4.77 4.87 -11.15
CA THR A 148 5.41 3.69 -10.53
C THR A 148 5.64 3.85 -9.04
N SER A 149 5.69 5.09 -8.54
CA SER A 149 5.85 5.36 -7.11
C SER A 149 5.18 6.67 -6.73
N VAL A 150 4.70 6.74 -5.49
CA VAL A 150 4.09 7.92 -4.88
C VAL A 150 4.67 8.10 -3.47
N ALA A 151 4.78 9.34 -3.02
CA ALA A 151 5.22 9.70 -1.68
C ALA A 151 4.42 10.90 -1.19
N TRP A 152 4.08 10.94 0.08
CA TRP A 152 3.38 12.06 0.68
C TRP A 152 4.36 13.11 1.18
N HIS A 153 4.01 14.38 1.03
CA HIS A 153 4.70 15.44 1.74
C HIS A 153 4.34 15.37 3.25
N PRO A 154 5.27 15.68 4.17
CA PRO A 154 5.02 15.59 5.62
C PRO A 154 3.81 16.41 6.11
N ASN A 155 3.43 17.47 5.40
CA ASN A 155 2.25 18.29 5.71
C ASN A 155 0.90 17.58 5.46
N ASN A 156 0.88 16.38 4.86
CA ASN A 156 -0.32 15.61 4.57
C ASN A 156 -1.27 16.24 3.53
N VAL A 157 -0.81 17.25 2.80
CA VAL A 157 -1.59 17.97 1.77
C VAL A 157 -1.08 17.63 0.38
N GLY A 158 0.24 17.67 0.19
CA GLY A 158 0.86 17.39 -1.10
C GLY A 158 1.23 15.92 -1.29
N ILE A 159 1.16 15.45 -2.53
CA ILE A 159 1.72 14.15 -2.94
C ILE A 159 2.78 14.40 -4.01
N PHE A 160 3.93 13.78 -3.85
CA PHE A 160 4.93 13.61 -4.89
C PHE A 160 4.65 12.32 -5.63
N SER A 161 4.47 12.39 -6.95
CA SER A 161 4.38 11.22 -7.80
C SER A 161 5.65 11.12 -8.65
N PHE A 162 6.25 9.94 -8.67
CA PHE A 162 7.40 9.65 -9.53
C PHE A 162 6.90 8.94 -10.78
N ILE A 163 6.97 9.65 -11.90
CA ILE A 163 7.03 9.02 -13.22
C ILE A 163 8.51 8.66 -13.40
N LYS A 164 8.83 7.52 -14.04
CA LYS A 164 10.21 7.11 -14.39
C LYS A 164 11.06 8.36 -14.75
N LEU A 165 11.97 8.75 -13.83
CA LEU A 165 12.90 9.90 -13.86
C LEU A 165 12.39 11.35 -13.63
N CYS A 166 11.12 11.60 -13.27
CA CYS A 166 10.64 12.96 -12.98
C CYS A 166 9.74 13.05 -11.74
N LEU A 167 10.15 13.87 -10.76
CA LEU A 167 9.37 14.23 -9.58
C LEU A 167 8.31 15.25 -9.99
N THR A 168 7.03 14.87 -10.00
CA THR A 168 5.94 15.84 -10.14
C THR A 168 5.36 16.11 -8.76
N LEU A 169 5.53 17.34 -8.24
CA LEU A 169 4.79 17.81 -7.07
C LEU A 169 3.34 18.06 -7.50
N LEU A 170 2.40 17.35 -6.88
CA LEU A 170 0.98 17.65 -6.92
C LEU A 170 0.64 18.43 -5.65
N ALA A 171 0.83 19.75 -5.72
CA ALA A 171 0.33 20.68 -4.72
C ALA A 171 -1.04 21.23 -5.19
N ASN A 172 -1.96 21.40 -4.23
CA ASN A 172 -3.36 21.84 -4.36
C ASN A 172 -4.41 20.71 -4.42
N LEU A 173 -4.64 20.10 -3.26
CA LEU A 173 -5.85 19.36 -2.91
C LEU A 173 -6.35 19.77 -1.52
#